data_AF-A0A7X9AL45-F1
#
_entry.id   AF-A0A7X9AL45-F1
#
_cell.length_a   1.000
_cell.length_b   1.000
_cell.length_c   1.000
_cell.angle_alpha   90.00
_cell.angle_beta   90.00
_cell.angle_gamma   90.00
#
_symmetry.space_group_name_H-M   'P 1'
#
loop_
_entity.id
_entity.type
_entity.pdbx_description
1 polymer ?
#
loop_
_entity_poly.entity_id
_entity_poly.type
_entity_poly.pdbx_seq_one_letter_code
_entity_poly.pdbx_strand_id
1 'polypeptide(L)'
;MQINITYPKPQKRKSHRSIVIDITKDLFLLTAIMCAAINIWAGGKAWSVIVIWALFMIWTMFVSPDMIEYNRISQFTKAIVQSCVMLVLIDVFITSGWVSNVVSIICFGSLIAVCLLLYTDFERQRRNLLPVILLSVLSLIISAVLMIISKEAISWQIPVTCVLSFAVLAACMKTMRGNIKSELKKMFHTI
;
A
#
# COMPACT_ATOMS: atom_id res chain seq x y z
N MET A 1 17.95 39.15 26.01
CA MET A 1 16.63 38.77 25.44
C MET A 1 16.23 37.42 26.03
N GLN A 2 15.19 37.38 26.86
CA GLN A 2 14.63 36.11 27.37
C GLN A 2 13.58 35.62 26.37
N ILE A 3 13.86 34.48 25.74
CA ILE A 3 12.94 33.84 24.80
C ILE A 3 11.90 33.11 25.65
N ASN A 4 10.72 33.72 25.82
CA ASN A 4 9.60 33.11 26.54
C ASN A 4 8.98 32.03 25.65
N ILE A 5 9.23 30.76 25.96
CA ILE A 5 8.71 29.62 25.21
C ILE A 5 7.23 29.47 25.59
N THR A 6 6.34 30.06 24.79
CA THR A 6 4.88 30.08 25.00
C THR A 6 4.21 28.72 24.76
N TYR A 7 4.96 27.74 24.26
CA TYR A 7 4.43 26.41 24.01
C TYR A 7 4.46 25.55 25.28
N PRO A 8 3.35 24.85 25.60
CA PRO A 8 3.35 23.91 26.70
C PRO A 8 4.41 22.84 26.45
N LYS A 9 5.29 22.63 27.43
CA LYS A 9 6.30 21.57 27.35
C LYS A 9 5.58 20.23 27.13
N PRO A 10 5.90 19.46 26.07
CA PRO A 10 5.24 18.19 25.82
C PRO A 10 5.40 17.30 27.05
N GLN A 11 4.28 16.84 27.61
CA GLN A 11 4.31 15.95 28.77
C GLN A 11 4.98 14.63 28.35
N LYS A 12 6.15 14.34 28.92
CA LYS A 12 6.93 13.12 28.68
C LYS A 12 6.29 11.83 29.27
N ARG A 13 5.03 11.88 29.70
CA ARG A 13 4.38 10.71 30.28
C ARG A 13 3.96 9.80 29.13
N LYS A 14 4.59 8.61 29.03
CA LYS A 14 4.19 7.58 28.08
C LYS A 14 2.69 7.32 28.26
N SER A 15 1.89 7.67 27.25
CA SER A 15 0.46 7.35 27.22
C SER A 15 0.32 5.83 27.33
N HIS A 16 -0.74 5.32 27.99
CA HIS A 16 -1.04 3.88 28.03
C HIS A 16 -1.01 3.25 26.64
N ARG A 17 -1.43 4.00 25.61
CA ARG A 17 -1.34 3.59 24.20
C ARG A 17 0.10 3.32 23.74
N SER A 18 1.07 4.15 24.14
CA SER A 18 2.48 3.95 23.77
C SER A 18 3.09 2.72 24.42
N ILE A 19 2.69 2.38 25.64
CA ILE A 19 3.16 1.17 26.34
C ILE A 19 2.60 -0.09 25.64
N VAL A 20 1.33 -0.09 25.27
CA VAL A 20 0.71 -1.20 24.52
C VAL A 20 1.36 -1.38 23.15
N ILE A 21 1.66 -0.27 22.44
CA ILE A 21 2.36 -0.32 21.15
C ILE A 21 3.78 -0.89 21.33
N ASP A 22 4.51 -0.46 22.36
CA ASP A 22 5.87 -0.97 22.65
C ASP A 22 5.83 -2.50 22.91
N ILE A 23 4.91 -2.99 23.76
CA ILE A 23 4.76 -4.43 24.04
C ILE A 23 4.38 -5.20 22.77
N THR A 24 3.43 -4.67 21.98
CA THR A 24 2.98 -5.32 20.75
C THR A 24 4.12 -5.38 19.73
N LYS A 25 4.93 -4.32 19.63
CA LYS A 25 6.12 -4.29 18.75
C LYS A 25 7.08 -5.42 19.08
N ASP A 26 7.41 -5.59 20.36
CA ASP A 26 8.36 -6.60 20.81
C ASP A 26 7.81 -8.01 20.54
N LEU A 27 6.50 -8.22 20.74
CA LEU A 27 5.85 -9.49 20.40
C LEU A 27 5.90 -9.77 18.89
N PHE A 28 5.59 -8.77 18.05
CA PHE A 28 5.67 -8.90 16.60
C PHE A 28 7.09 -9.25 16.12
N LEU A 29 8.11 -8.58 16.67
CA LEU A 29 9.51 -8.86 16.36
C LEU A 29 9.92 -10.28 16.78
N LEU A 30 9.52 -10.71 17.97
CA LEU A 30 9.79 -12.06 18.45
C LEU A 30 9.14 -13.10 17.52
N THR A 31 7.86 -12.91 17.16
CA THR A 31 7.18 -13.83 16.22
C THR A 31 7.84 -13.87 14.85
N ALA A 32 8.30 -12.73 14.32
CA ALA A 32 9.01 -12.68 13.04
C ALA A 32 10.36 -13.44 13.09
N ILE A 33 11.14 -13.24 14.16
CA ILE A 33 12.42 -13.94 14.37
C ILE A 33 12.19 -15.44 14.50
N MET A 34 11.20 -15.86 15.30
CA MET A 34 10.86 -17.27 15.48
C MET A 34 10.43 -17.91 14.16
N CYS A 35 9.61 -17.23 13.36
CA CYS A 35 9.19 -17.72 12.05
C CYS A 35 10.38 -17.92 11.10
N ALA A 36 11.32 -16.97 11.06
CA ALA A 36 12.54 -17.10 10.27
C ALA A 36 13.43 -18.27 10.75
N ALA A 37 13.62 -18.42 12.07
CA ALA A 37 14.41 -19.51 12.64
C ALA A 37 13.81 -20.90 12.32
N ILE A 38 12.49 -21.05 12.47
CA ILE A 38 11.78 -22.30 12.14
C ILE A 38 11.90 -22.60 10.65
N ASN A 39 11.80 -21.60 9.78
CA ASN A 39 11.94 -21.80 8.34
C ASN A 39 13.35 -22.27 7.94
N ILE A 40 14.39 -21.77 8.60
CA ILE A 40 15.77 -22.23 8.38
C ILE A 40 15.93 -23.68 8.85
N TRP A 41 15.38 -24.04 10.01
CA TRP A 41 15.44 -25.41 10.53
C TRP A 41 14.62 -26.42 9.74
N ALA A 42 13.44 -26.02 9.27
CA ALA A 42 12.55 -26.91 8.54
C ALA A 42 13.08 -27.29 7.15
N GLY A 43 13.95 -26.46 6.55
CA GLY A 43 14.55 -26.71 5.25
C GLY A 43 13.51 -26.84 4.13
N GLY A 44 13.22 -25.76 3.42
CA GLY A 44 12.22 -25.79 2.36
C GLY A 44 11.97 -24.44 1.68
N LYS A 45 10.78 -24.29 1.10
CA LYS A 45 10.31 -23.02 0.50
C LYS A 45 10.24 -21.93 1.58
N ALA A 46 10.61 -20.69 1.24
CA ALA A 46 10.70 -19.57 2.18
C ALA A 46 9.33 -19.00 2.58
N TRP A 47 8.48 -19.80 3.23
CA TRP A 47 7.15 -19.39 3.69
C TRP A 47 7.19 -18.33 4.79
N SER A 48 8.30 -18.23 5.53
CA SER A 48 8.48 -17.20 6.55
C SER A 48 8.42 -15.77 5.99
N VAL A 49 8.80 -15.56 4.73
CA VAL A 49 8.73 -14.24 4.09
C VAL A 49 7.28 -13.76 3.99
N ILE A 50 6.36 -14.68 3.66
CA ILE A 50 4.92 -14.38 3.55
C ILE A 50 4.34 -14.06 4.93
N VAL A 51 4.74 -14.80 5.96
CA VAL A 51 4.30 -14.56 7.34
C VAL A 51 4.81 -13.23 7.86
N ILE A 52 6.08 -12.89 7.60
CA ILE A 52 6.66 -11.59 7.96
C ILE A 52 5.91 -10.46 7.26
N TRP A 53 5.57 -10.63 5.98
CA TRP A 53 4.78 -9.64 5.24
C TRP A 53 3.35 -9.49 5.79
N ALA A 54 2.70 -10.59 6.17
CA ALA A 54 1.38 -10.56 6.80
C ALA A 54 1.42 -9.86 8.16
N LEU A 55 2.46 -10.12 8.98
CA LEU A 55 2.71 -9.41 10.23
C LEU A 55 2.91 -7.92 9.98
N PHE A 56 3.67 -7.55 8.95
CA PHE A 56 3.85 -6.15 8.54
C PHE A 56 2.53 -5.49 8.10
N MET A 57 1.69 -6.19 7.34
CA MET A 57 0.37 -5.69 6.96
C MET A 57 -0.50 -5.43 8.20
N ILE A 58 -0.56 -6.37 9.14
CA ILE A 58 -1.35 -6.21 10.38
C ILE A 58 -0.82 -5.02 11.20
N TRP A 59 0.50 -4.92 11.33
CA TRP A 59 1.15 -3.83 12.06
C TRP A 59 0.75 -2.45 11.49
N THR A 60 0.87 -2.30 10.17
CA THR A 60 0.65 -1.03 9.48
C THR A 60 -0.82 -0.65 9.30
N MET A 61 -1.75 -1.61 9.41
CA MET A 61 -3.18 -1.37 9.27
C MET A 61 -3.91 -1.23 10.61
N PHE A 62 -3.56 -2.05 11.61
CA PHE A 62 -4.32 -2.12 12.87
C PHE A 62 -3.59 -1.54 14.08
N VAL A 63 -2.27 -1.76 14.19
CA VAL A 63 -1.53 -1.40 15.42
C VAL A 63 -1.06 0.05 15.39
N SER A 64 -0.39 0.44 14.30
CA SER A 64 0.10 1.80 14.11
C SER A 64 -0.32 2.32 12.73
N PRO A 65 -1.61 2.66 12.54
CA PRO A 65 -2.04 3.29 11.31
C PRO A 65 -1.37 4.66 11.15
N ASP A 66 -1.00 5.00 9.92
CA ASP A 66 -0.37 6.28 9.62
C ASP A 66 -1.35 7.42 9.91
N MET A 67 -1.04 8.24 10.91
CA MET A 67 -1.90 9.34 11.36
C MET A 67 -1.82 10.57 10.44
N ILE A 68 -0.71 10.74 9.71
CA ILE A 68 -0.44 11.92 8.87
C ILE A 68 -1.33 11.94 7.61
N GLU A 69 -1.77 10.78 7.15
CA GLU A 69 -2.61 10.61 5.95
C GLU A 69 -3.85 9.76 6.23
N TYR A 70 -4.46 9.93 7.40
CA TYR A 70 -5.64 9.16 7.82
C TYR A 70 -6.89 9.57 7.01
N ASN A 71 -6.95 9.11 5.76
CA ASN A 71 -8.08 9.24 4.85
C ASN A 71 -8.55 7.84 4.44
N ARG A 72 -9.86 7.64 4.34
CA ARG A 72 -10.46 6.33 4.01
C ARG A 72 -9.92 5.78 2.69
N ILE A 73 -9.73 6.65 1.68
CA ILE A 73 -9.12 6.25 0.40
C ILE A 73 -7.69 5.77 0.60
N SER A 74 -6.85 6.53 1.31
CA SER A 74 -5.42 6.18 1.49
C SER A 74 -5.26 4.83 2.19
N GLN A 75 -6.07 4.59 3.23
CA GLN A 75 -6.09 3.30 3.93
C GLN A 75 -6.57 2.16 3.05
N PHE A 76 -7.63 2.38 2.27
CA PHE A 76 -8.15 1.37 1.36
C PHE A 76 -7.14 1.04 0.24
N THR A 77 -6.52 2.05 -0.37
CA THR A 77 -5.46 1.86 -1.36
C THR A 77 -4.25 1.15 -0.76
N LYS A 78 -3.85 1.49 0.47
CA LYS A 78 -2.75 0.81 1.17
C LYS A 78 -3.08 -0.67 1.41
N ALA A 79 -4.29 -0.99 1.84
CA ALA A 79 -4.76 -2.36 2.03
C ALA A 79 -4.68 -3.18 0.75
N ILE A 80 -5.16 -2.60 -0.37
CA ILE A 80 -5.12 -3.23 -1.69
C ILE A 80 -3.68 -3.49 -2.12
N VAL A 81 -2.80 -2.49 -2.05
CA VAL A 81 -1.39 -2.63 -2.45
C VAL A 81 -0.69 -3.71 -1.61
N GLN A 82 -0.88 -3.70 -0.29
CA GLN A 82 -0.31 -4.70 0.60
C GLN A 82 -0.82 -6.11 0.28
N SER A 83 -2.10 -6.24 -0.05
CA SER A 83 -2.72 -7.51 -0.45
C SER A 83 -2.17 -8.00 -1.78
N CYS A 84 -2.01 -7.12 -2.77
CA CYS A 84 -1.40 -7.46 -4.06
C CYS A 84 0.05 -7.92 -3.89
N VAL A 85 0.86 -7.23 -3.09
CA VAL A 85 2.24 -7.65 -2.80
C VAL A 85 2.27 -9.01 -2.11
N MET A 86 1.37 -9.25 -1.16
CA MET A 86 1.27 -10.55 -0.49
C MET A 86 0.97 -11.68 -1.47
N LEU A 87 0.06 -11.47 -2.43
CA LEU A 87 -0.25 -12.46 -3.46
C LEU A 87 0.95 -12.74 -4.37
N VAL A 88 1.69 -11.70 -4.77
CA VAL A 88 2.93 -11.86 -5.55
C VAL A 88 3.98 -12.66 -4.78
N LEU A 89 4.15 -12.39 -3.47
CA LEU A 89 5.07 -13.15 -2.63
C LEU A 89 4.66 -14.63 -2.53
N ILE A 90 3.36 -14.93 -2.42
CA ILE A 90 2.85 -16.30 -2.41
C ILE A 90 3.20 -17.04 -3.71
N ASP A 91 3.04 -16.39 -4.85
CA ASP A 91 3.33 -17.02 -6.15
C ASP A 91 4.83 -17.29 -6.35
N VAL A 92 5.69 -16.34 -5.94
CA VAL A 92 7.15 -16.48 -6.02
C VAL A 92 7.67 -17.58 -5.10
N PHE A 93 7.16 -17.67 -3.87
CA PHE A 93 7.74 -18.56 -2.85
C PHE A 93 7.02 -19.91 -2.71
N ILE A 94 5.73 -20.02 -3.00
CA ILE A 94 4.95 -21.25 -2.77
C ILE A 94 4.61 -21.96 -4.08
N THR A 95 3.86 -21.32 -4.98
CA THR A 95 3.32 -21.97 -6.20
C THR A 95 3.10 -20.93 -7.27
N SER A 96 3.83 -21.07 -8.37
CA SER A 96 3.77 -20.14 -9.50
C SER A 96 2.61 -20.44 -10.45
N GLY A 97 2.11 -19.39 -11.11
CA GLY A 97 1.26 -19.50 -12.30
C GLY A 97 -0.17 -18.97 -12.14
N TRP A 98 -0.57 -18.53 -10.94
CA TRP A 98 -1.93 -18.05 -10.68
C TRP A 98 -2.00 -16.53 -10.51
N VAL A 99 -0.88 -15.89 -10.18
CA VAL A 99 -0.86 -14.47 -9.84
C VAL A 99 -1.27 -13.57 -11.00
N SER A 100 -0.94 -13.91 -12.24
CA SER A 100 -1.25 -13.05 -13.39
C SER A 100 -2.74 -12.74 -13.49
N ASN A 101 -3.60 -13.76 -13.36
CA ASN A 101 -5.05 -13.60 -13.42
C ASN A 101 -5.59 -12.94 -12.14
N VAL A 102 -5.20 -13.45 -10.97
CA VAL A 102 -5.76 -13.00 -9.68
C VAL A 102 -5.39 -11.55 -9.40
N VAL A 103 -4.12 -11.17 -9.60
CA VAL A 103 -3.65 -9.79 -9.36
C VAL A 103 -4.28 -8.83 -10.36
N SER A 104 -4.44 -9.19 -11.63
CA SER A 104 -5.14 -8.36 -12.60
C SER A 104 -6.61 -8.13 -12.22
N ILE A 105 -7.35 -9.16 -11.80
CA ILE A 105 -8.74 -9.01 -11.36
C ILE A 105 -8.85 -8.09 -10.13
N ILE A 106 -7.96 -8.27 -9.15
CA ILE A 106 -7.95 -7.44 -7.94
C ILE A 106 -7.59 -6.00 -8.28
N CYS A 107 -6.58 -5.76 -9.11
CA CYS A 107 -6.22 -4.43 -9.59
C CYS A 107 -7.41 -3.77 -10.31
N PHE A 108 -8.10 -4.48 -11.20
CA PHE A 108 -9.29 -3.98 -11.89
C PHE A 108 -10.39 -3.56 -10.90
N GLY A 109 -10.78 -4.46 -10.01
CA GLY A 109 -11.81 -4.20 -9.01
C GLY A 109 -11.43 -3.06 -8.06
N SER A 110 -10.14 -2.98 -7.70
CA SER A 110 -9.62 -1.94 -6.83
C SER A 110 -9.69 -0.55 -7.46
N LEU A 111 -9.38 -0.43 -8.75
CA LEU A 111 -9.49 0.85 -9.48
C LEU A 111 -10.94 1.32 -9.53
N ILE A 112 -11.87 0.41 -9.82
CA ILE A 112 -13.31 0.73 -9.81
C ILE A 112 -13.76 1.15 -8.42
N ALA A 113 -13.42 0.39 -7.38
CA ALA A 113 -13.80 0.69 -6.00
C ALA A 113 -13.26 2.05 -5.55
N VAL A 114 -11.99 2.36 -5.88
CA VAL A 114 -11.37 3.65 -5.55
C VAL A 114 -12.01 4.79 -6.35
N CYS A 115 -12.37 4.58 -7.61
CA CYS A 115 -13.11 5.57 -8.40
C CYS A 115 -14.52 5.83 -7.83
N LEU A 116 -15.22 4.79 -7.39
CA LEU A 116 -16.54 4.94 -6.73
C LEU A 116 -16.40 5.70 -5.41
N LEU A 117 -15.41 5.36 -4.60
CA LEU A 117 -15.10 6.11 -3.37
C LEU A 117 -14.79 7.57 -3.69
N LEU A 118 -14.00 7.84 -4.74
CA LEU A 118 -13.68 9.19 -5.21
C LEU A 118 -14.93 10.00 -5.56
N TYR A 119 -15.93 9.33 -6.16
CA TYR A 119 -17.17 9.97 -6.58
C TYR A 119 -18.10 10.33 -5.40
N THR A 120 -18.13 9.50 -4.35
CA THR A 120 -19.00 9.75 -3.18
C THR A 120 -18.71 11.07 -2.48
N ASP A 121 -17.45 11.53 -2.44
CA ASP A 121 -17.02 12.75 -1.74
C ASP A 121 -15.99 13.56 -2.56
N PHE A 122 -16.32 13.85 -3.82
CA PHE A 122 -15.37 14.43 -4.78
C PHE A 122 -14.69 15.72 -4.29
N GLU A 123 -15.43 16.68 -3.74
CA GLU A 123 -14.84 17.97 -3.31
C GLU A 123 -13.81 17.83 -2.18
N ARG A 124 -14.06 16.89 -1.25
CA ARG A 124 -13.16 16.63 -0.13
C ARG A 124 -11.96 15.79 -0.55
N GLN A 125 -12.18 14.82 -1.43
CA GLN A 125 -11.19 13.84 -1.82
C GLN A 125 -10.30 14.28 -2.99
N ARG A 126 -10.72 15.28 -3.79
CA ARG A 126 -9.87 15.91 -4.81
C ARG A 126 -8.56 16.45 -4.25
N ARG A 127 -8.54 16.82 -2.96
CA ARG A 127 -7.31 17.25 -2.27
C ARG A 127 -6.35 16.11 -1.95
N ASN A 128 -6.85 14.88 -1.87
CA ASN A 128 -6.11 13.66 -1.51
C ASN A 128 -6.12 12.65 -2.67
N LEU A 129 -5.79 13.11 -3.88
CA LEU A 129 -5.72 12.27 -5.09
C LEU A 129 -4.40 11.47 -5.20
N LEU A 130 -3.39 11.80 -4.39
CA LEU A 130 -2.07 11.16 -4.45
C LEU A 130 -2.11 9.63 -4.28
N PRO A 131 -2.87 9.05 -3.33
CA PRO A 131 -2.98 7.59 -3.21
C PRO A 131 -3.63 6.94 -4.45
N VAL A 132 -4.57 7.63 -5.09
CA VAL A 132 -5.23 7.15 -6.32
C VAL A 132 -4.27 7.16 -7.50
N ILE A 133 -3.47 8.23 -7.62
CA ILE A 133 -2.42 8.33 -8.65
C ILE A 133 -1.38 7.23 -8.45
N LEU A 134 -0.86 7.06 -7.24
CA LEU A 134 0.12 6.01 -6.94
C LEU A 134 -0.43 4.61 -7.23
N LEU A 135 -1.67 4.33 -6.85
CA LEU A 135 -2.32 3.05 -7.17
C LEU A 135 -2.44 2.85 -8.68
N SER A 136 -2.89 3.87 -9.42
CA SER A 136 -3.03 3.79 -10.87
C SER A 136 -1.68 3.55 -11.58
N VAL A 137 -0.62 4.25 -11.19
CA VAL A 137 0.74 4.04 -11.71
C VAL A 137 1.24 2.63 -11.40
N LEU A 138 1.05 2.16 -10.17
CA LEU A 138 1.48 0.83 -9.75
C LEU A 138 0.74 -0.26 -10.51
N SER A 139 -0.58 -0.12 -10.69
CA SER A 139 -1.39 -1.05 -11.49
C SER A 139 -0.97 -1.06 -12.97
N LEU A 140 -0.61 0.09 -13.53
CA LEU A 140 -0.11 0.21 -14.90
C LEU A 140 1.23 -0.54 -15.05
N ILE A 141 2.18 -0.32 -14.14
CA ILE A 141 3.48 -1.00 -14.15
C ILE A 141 3.30 -2.51 -14.05
N ILE A 142 2.47 -2.99 -13.11
CA ILE A 142 2.20 -4.42 -12.93
C ILE A 142 1.61 -5.02 -14.21
N SER A 143 0.59 -4.39 -14.78
CA SER A 143 -0.04 -4.89 -16.00
C SER A 143 0.92 -4.93 -17.20
N ALA A 144 1.79 -3.92 -17.34
CA ALA A 144 2.82 -3.88 -18.37
C ALA A 144 3.87 -4.99 -18.20
N VAL A 145 4.35 -5.18 -16.97
CA VAL A 145 5.31 -6.26 -16.64
C VAL A 145 4.69 -7.64 -16.91
N LEU A 146 3.45 -7.87 -16.49
CA LEU A 146 2.74 -9.12 -16.75
C LEU A 146 2.54 -9.38 -18.25
N MET A 147 2.29 -8.34 -19.03
CA MET A 147 2.15 -8.44 -20.48
C MET A 147 3.47 -8.81 -21.18
N ILE A 148 4.61 -8.32 -20.69
CA ILE A 148 5.95 -8.66 -21.21
C ILE A 148 6.32 -10.11 -20.88
N ILE A 149 5.97 -10.58 -19.68
CA ILE A 149 6.30 -11.93 -19.21
C ILE A 149 5.40 -13.00 -19.89
N SER A 150 4.14 -12.67 -20.17
CA SER A 150 3.17 -13.61 -20.74
C SER A 150 3.41 -13.82 -22.25
N LYS A 151 4.28 -14.77 -22.61
CA LYS A 151 4.66 -15.06 -24.00
C LYS A 151 3.66 -15.91 -24.79
N GLU A 152 2.77 -16.66 -24.14
CA GLU A 152 1.98 -17.71 -24.81
C GLU A 152 0.48 -17.43 -24.90
N ALA A 153 -0.11 -16.78 -23.89
CA ALA A 153 -1.50 -16.34 -23.94
C ALA A 153 -1.71 -15.15 -23.00
N ILE A 154 -2.12 -14.01 -23.55
CA ILE A 154 -2.48 -12.84 -22.75
C ILE A 154 -3.94 -12.99 -22.34
N SER A 155 -4.18 -13.27 -21.05
CA SER A 155 -5.52 -13.21 -20.48
C SER A 155 -6.12 -11.82 -20.70
N TRP A 156 -7.38 -11.75 -21.15
CA TRP A 156 -8.10 -10.50 -21.46
C TRP A 156 -8.09 -9.48 -20.29
N GLN A 157 -7.95 -9.97 -19.06
CA GLN A 157 -7.89 -9.18 -17.83
C GLN A 157 -6.69 -8.23 -17.82
N ILE A 158 -5.54 -8.65 -18.34
CA ILE A 158 -4.29 -7.87 -18.34
C ILE A 158 -4.44 -6.59 -19.18
N PRO A 159 -4.80 -6.64 -20.48
CA PRO A 159 -4.95 -5.42 -21.28
C PRO A 159 -6.10 -4.54 -20.77
N VAL A 160 -7.20 -5.12 -20.27
CA VAL A 160 -8.29 -4.33 -19.67
C VAL A 160 -7.82 -3.54 -18.45
N THR A 161 -7.02 -4.15 -17.57
CA THR A 161 -6.44 -3.44 -16.42
C THR A 161 -5.47 -2.35 -16.84
N CYS A 162 -4.68 -2.57 -17.89
CA CYS A 162 -3.76 -1.58 -18.45
C CYS A 162 -4.52 -0.36 -18.99
N VAL A 163 -5.56 -0.57 -19.80
CA VAL A 163 -6.37 0.52 -20.36
C VAL A 163 -7.11 1.27 -19.25
N LEU A 164 -7.70 0.55 -18.28
CA LEU A 164 -8.40 1.18 -17.16
C LEU A 164 -7.46 2.02 -16.30
N SER A 165 -6.30 1.49 -15.92
CA SER A 165 -5.31 2.22 -15.12
C SER A 165 -4.81 3.48 -15.84
N PHE A 166 -4.58 3.40 -17.15
CA PHE A 166 -4.23 4.55 -17.97
C PHE A 166 -5.36 5.60 -18.02
N ALA A 167 -6.61 5.17 -18.20
CA ALA A 167 -7.77 6.07 -18.23
C ALA A 167 -7.97 6.78 -16.88
N VAL A 168 -7.85 6.06 -15.77
CA VAL A 168 -7.94 6.62 -14.41
C VAL A 168 -6.80 7.61 -14.14
N LEU A 169 -5.58 7.27 -14.55
CA LEU A 169 -4.43 8.17 -14.42
C LEU A 169 -4.63 9.45 -15.24
N ALA A 170 -5.06 9.35 -16.50
CA ALA A 170 -5.35 10.50 -17.36
C ALA A 170 -6.46 11.39 -16.77
N ALA A 171 -7.52 10.79 -16.20
CA ALA A 171 -8.58 11.51 -15.52
C ALA A 171 -8.06 12.26 -14.29
N CYS A 172 -7.25 11.61 -13.45
CA CYS A 172 -6.64 12.25 -12.27
C CYS A 172 -5.72 13.41 -12.66
N MET A 173 -4.89 13.23 -13.70
CA MET A 173 -3.99 14.26 -14.21
C MET A 173 -4.77 15.46 -14.77
N LYS A 174 -5.89 15.24 -15.47
CA LYS A 174 -6.77 16.30 -15.95
C LYS A 174 -7.40 17.09 -14.79
N THR A 175 -7.85 16.38 -13.75
CA THR A 175 -8.47 17.00 -12.56
C THR A 175 -7.47 17.82 -11.73
N MET A 176 -6.20 17.44 -11.68
CA MET A 176 -5.17 18.12 -10.87
C MET A 176 -4.28 19.10 -11.64
N ARG A 177 -4.60 19.46 -12.89
CA ARG A 177 -3.71 20.16 -13.85
C ARG A 177 -2.97 21.40 -13.31
N GLY A 178 -3.46 22.06 -12.24
CA GLY A 178 -2.79 23.19 -11.58
C GLY A 178 -1.93 22.89 -10.33
N ASN A 179 -2.10 21.73 -9.67
CA ASN A 179 -1.54 21.46 -8.34
C ASN A 179 -0.62 20.21 -8.27
N ILE A 180 -0.33 19.55 -9.39
CA ILE A 180 0.49 18.32 -9.43
C ILE A 180 1.95 18.60 -9.03
N LYS A 181 2.56 19.65 -9.60
CA LYS A 181 3.97 19.96 -9.33
C LYS A 181 4.21 20.35 -7.88
N SER A 182 3.26 21.04 -7.24
CA SER A 182 3.34 21.42 -5.83
C SER A 182 3.19 20.21 -4.91
N GLU A 183 2.24 19.30 -5.18
CA GLU A 183 2.05 18.09 -4.37
C GLU A 183 3.20 17.08 -4.53
N LEU A 184 3.71 16.86 -5.74
CA LEU A 184 4.91 16.03 -5.97
C LEU A 184 6.14 16.62 -5.27
N LYS A 185 6.32 17.95 -5.38
CA LYS A 185 7.43 18.64 -4.73
C LYS A 185 7.37 18.51 -3.20
N LYS A 186 6.18 18.51 -2.60
CA LYS A 186 6.03 18.22 -1.16
C LYS A 186 6.49 16.81 -0.84
N MET A 187 6.06 15.81 -1.61
CA MET A 187 6.41 14.41 -1.37
C MET A 187 7.94 14.18 -1.37
N PHE A 188 8.65 14.77 -2.35
CA PHE A 188 10.12 14.62 -2.46
C PHE A 188 10.93 15.53 -1.52
N HIS A 189 10.35 16.60 -0.95
CA HIS A 189 11.06 17.42 0.04
C HIS A 189 10.99 16.90 1.48
N THR A 190 10.10 15.94 1.75
CA THR A 190 10.01 15.24 3.05
C THR A 190 10.79 13.92 3.09
N ILE A 191 11.49 13.55 2.00
CA ILE A 191 12.45 12.45 1.93
C ILE A 191 13.85 13.02 2.16
#